data_AF-A0A7V8VB97-F1
#
_entry.id   AF-A0A7V8VB97-F1
#
_cell.length_a   1.000
_cell.length_b   1.000
_cell.length_c   1.000
_cell.angle_alpha   90.00
_cell.angle_beta   90.00
_cell.angle_gamma   90.00
#
_symmetry.space_group_name_H-M   'P 1'
#
loop_
_entity.id
_entity.type
_entity.pdbx_description
1 polymer ?
#
loop_
_entity_poly.entity_id
_entity_poly.type
_entity_poly.pdbx_seq_one_letter_code
_entity_poly.pdbx_strand_id
1 'polypeptide(L)'
;MQRLIGLVSLVVVSIAGCYSTDNSNLPKRVPAKAVVLQGGEPVEGATVTFTEAEIRGAVGNTNAYGEVDLWTYEPGDGVIPGSYSVAIRKLEVLMLPNPEEVTPEEYARVSQEVNRALAKPPKHLIPKKYASTKTSELTVEVVDGGENVFTFELED
;
A
#
# COMPACT_ATOMS: atom_id res chain seq x y z
N MET A 1 -43.00 -15.34 -42.69
CA MET A 1 -41.65 -15.93 -42.57
C MET A 1 -40.93 -15.11 -41.49
N GLN A 2 -41.18 -15.39 -40.20
CA GLN A 2 -40.37 -16.22 -39.29
C GLN A 2 -39.01 -15.63 -38.87
N ARG A 3 -39.00 -15.11 -37.62
CA ARG A 3 -37.96 -15.21 -36.55
C ARG A 3 -36.68 -14.38 -36.74
N LEU A 4 -35.96 -13.89 -35.73
CA LEU A 4 -35.90 -14.15 -34.29
C LEU A 4 -35.64 -12.82 -33.52
N ILE A 5 -36.25 -12.73 -32.34
CA ILE A 5 -35.91 -11.79 -31.27
C ILE A 5 -34.59 -12.26 -30.66
N GLY A 6 -33.52 -11.48 -30.81
CA GLY A 6 -32.24 -11.71 -30.14
C GLY A 6 -32.21 -10.98 -28.80
N LEU A 7 -32.62 -11.67 -27.74
CA LEU A 7 -32.56 -11.18 -26.36
C LEU A 7 -31.08 -11.15 -25.93
N VAL A 8 -30.42 -9.99 -26.02
CA VAL A 8 -29.06 -9.80 -25.51
C VAL A 8 -29.14 -9.75 -23.99
N SER A 9 -28.88 -10.91 -23.37
CA SER A 9 -28.76 -11.07 -21.92
C SER A 9 -27.54 -10.30 -21.43
N LEU A 10 -27.76 -9.13 -20.82
CA LEU A 10 -26.75 -8.39 -20.09
C LEU A 10 -26.43 -9.17 -18.80
N VAL A 11 -25.38 -9.98 -18.86
CA VAL A 11 -24.82 -10.68 -17.70
C VAL A 11 -24.24 -9.62 -16.77
N VAL A 12 -25.00 -9.28 -15.74
CA VAL A 12 -24.52 -8.53 -14.58
C VAL A 12 -23.57 -9.45 -13.83
N VAL A 13 -22.27 -9.27 -14.06
CA VAL A 13 -21.21 -9.92 -13.30
C VAL A 13 -21.17 -9.25 -11.93
N SER A 14 -21.95 -9.80 -11.00
CA SER A 14 -21.83 -9.47 -9.58
C SER A 14 -20.47 -9.97 -9.10
N ILE A 15 -19.52 -9.05 -8.96
CA ILE A 15 -18.29 -9.27 -8.21
C ILE A 15 -18.69 -9.37 -6.73
N ALA A 16 -19.22 -10.53 -6.34
CA ALA A 16 -19.28 -10.92 -4.95
C ALA A 16 -17.84 -11.24 -4.54
N GLY A 17 -17.08 -10.18 -4.22
CA GLY A 17 -15.85 -10.34 -3.46
C GLY A 17 -16.21 -11.06 -2.17
N CYS A 18 -15.64 -12.24 -1.96
CA CYS A 18 -15.73 -12.96 -0.71
C CYS A 18 -15.16 -12.06 0.40
N TYR A 19 -16.04 -11.32 1.07
CA TYR A 19 -15.74 -10.79 2.38
C TYR A 19 -15.74 -11.99 3.32
N SER A 20 -14.57 -12.34 3.84
CA SER A 20 -14.48 -13.22 5.00
C SER A 20 -15.30 -12.59 6.11
N THR A 21 -16.49 -13.14 6.35
CA THR A 21 -17.30 -12.84 7.54
C THR A 21 -16.48 -13.22 8.75
N ASP A 22 -15.84 -12.22 9.33
CA ASP A 22 -14.98 -12.39 10.48
C ASP A 22 -15.84 -12.62 11.72
N ASN A 23 -15.69 -13.81 12.30
CA ASN A 23 -16.38 -14.27 13.51
C ASN A 23 -15.56 -13.87 14.76
N SER A 24 -14.89 -12.72 14.69
CA SER A 24 -14.05 -12.17 15.73
C SER A 24 -14.75 -11.00 16.40
N ASN A 25 -14.46 -10.77 17.69
CA ASN A 25 -14.87 -9.56 18.42
C ASN A 25 -14.13 -8.30 17.92
N LEU A 26 -13.75 -8.23 16.65
CA LEU A 26 -13.04 -7.11 16.06
C LEU A 26 -14.01 -6.09 15.45
N PRO A 27 -13.63 -4.80 15.40
CA PRO A 27 -14.42 -3.78 14.72
C PRO A 27 -14.67 -4.12 13.25
N LYS A 28 -15.80 -3.62 12.72
CA LYS A 28 -16.11 -3.71 11.30
C LYS A 28 -15.00 -3.02 10.50
N ARG A 29 -14.61 -3.67 9.40
CA ARG A 29 -13.67 -3.16 8.42
C ARG A 29 -14.34 -3.14 7.05
N VAL A 30 -13.93 -2.21 6.20
CA VAL A 30 -14.42 -2.02 4.83
C VAL A 30 -13.23 -1.94 3.87
N PRO A 31 -13.43 -2.21 2.56
CA PRO A 31 -12.34 -2.08 1.60
C PRO A 31 -11.81 -0.67 1.60
N ALA A 32 -10.49 -0.53 1.48
CA ALA A 32 -9.85 0.74 1.21
C ALA A 32 -8.63 0.50 0.33
N LYS A 33 -8.52 1.29 -0.73
CA LYS A 33 -7.42 1.26 -1.70
C LYS A 33 -6.73 2.61 -1.75
N ALA A 34 -5.44 2.60 -2.05
CA ALA A 34 -4.74 3.82 -2.41
C ALA A 34 -3.87 3.64 -3.66
N VAL A 35 -3.65 4.72 -4.38
CA VAL A 35 -2.69 4.83 -5.48
C VAL A 35 -1.68 5.91 -5.13
N VAL A 36 -0.38 5.61 -5.25
CA VAL A 36 0.71 6.56 -4.98
C VAL A 36 1.46 6.86 -6.26
N LEU A 37 1.53 8.13 -6.60
CA LEU A 37 2.21 8.66 -7.77
C LEU A 37 3.27 9.68 -7.35
N GLN A 38 4.33 9.83 -8.13
CA GLN A 38 5.28 10.92 -8.00
C GLN A 38 5.66 11.43 -9.39
N GLY A 39 5.35 12.70 -9.67
CA GLY A 39 5.54 13.26 -11.01
C GLY A 39 4.68 12.56 -12.06
N GLY A 40 3.52 12.03 -11.65
CA GLY A 40 2.63 11.23 -12.50
C GLY A 40 3.08 9.79 -12.75
N GLU A 41 4.21 9.35 -12.20
CA GLU A 41 4.69 7.97 -12.31
C GLU A 41 4.29 7.13 -11.08
N PRO A 42 3.87 5.86 -11.26
CA PRO A 42 3.56 4.98 -10.15
C PRO A 42 4.73 4.72 -9.21
N VAL A 43 4.50 4.87 -7.90
CA VAL A 43 5.51 4.58 -6.88
C VAL A 43 5.36 3.14 -6.40
N GLU A 44 6.13 2.22 -6.96
CA GLU A 44 6.17 0.82 -6.50
C GLU A 44 6.86 0.67 -5.13
N GLY A 45 6.38 -0.26 -4.29
CA GLY A 45 7.04 -0.68 -3.06
C GLY A 45 7.05 0.36 -1.92
N ALA A 46 6.29 1.45 -2.04
CA ALA A 46 6.09 2.39 -0.95
C ALA A 46 5.22 1.75 0.14
N THR A 47 5.56 1.98 1.41
CA THR A 47 4.66 1.66 2.53
C THR A 47 3.72 2.84 2.75
N VAL A 48 2.42 2.57 2.69
CA VAL A 48 1.36 3.51 3.04
C VAL A 48 0.85 3.13 4.43
N THR A 49 0.80 4.11 5.33
CA THR A 49 0.27 3.92 6.69
C THR A 49 -0.80 4.95 6.97
N PHE A 50 -1.97 4.47 7.37
CA PHE A 50 -3.04 5.28 7.95
C PHE A 50 -2.92 5.16 9.47
N THR A 51 -2.81 6.28 10.16
CA THR A 51 -2.64 6.32 11.62
C THR A 51 -3.50 7.42 12.23
N GLU A 52 -3.33 7.67 13.53
CA GLU A 52 -4.11 8.62 14.32
C GLU A 52 -5.62 8.31 14.33
N ALA A 53 -5.95 7.04 14.08
CA ALA A 53 -7.29 6.50 14.19
C ALA A 53 -7.72 6.38 15.65
N GLU A 54 -9.03 6.42 15.91
CA GLU A 54 -9.58 6.22 17.26
C GLU A 54 -9.25 4.84 17.84
N ILE A 55 -9.24 3.79 16.99
CA ILE A 55 -9.06 2.41 17.42
C ILE A 55 -7.72 1.85 16.96
N ARG A 56 -7.49 1.78 15.64
CA ARG A 56 -6.31 1.17 15.04
C ARG A 56 -6.07 1.71 13.63
N GLY A 57 -4.79 1.87 13.28
CA GLY A 57 -4.37 2.25 11.94
C GLY A 57 -4.53 1.14 10.90
N ALA A 58 -4.14 1.46 9.67
CA ALA A 58 -4.04 0.51 8.58
C ALA A 58 -2.71 0.67 7.84
N VAL A 59 -2.29 -0.36 7.11
CA VAL A 59 -1.04 -0.37 6.38
C VAL A 59 -1.16 -1.15 5.08
N GLY A 60 -0.26 -0.88 4.15
CA GLY A 60 -0.01 -1.72 2.99
C GLY A 60 1.22 -1.27 2.21
N ASN A 61 1.61 -2.07 1.22
CA ASN A 61 2.69 -1.77 0.30
C ASN A 61 2.16 -1.64 -1.12
N THR A 62 2.61 -0.63 -1.85
CA THR A 62 2.21 -0.43 -3.24
C THR A 62 2.84 -1.46 -4.17
N ASN A 63 2.07 -1.92 -5.14
CA ASN A 63 2.51 -2.82 -6.21
C ASN A 63 3.21 -2.03 -7.34
N ALA A 64 3.56 -2.71 -8.44
CA ALA A 64 4.21 -2.10 -9.62
C ALA A 64 3.39 -0.97 -10.29
N TYR A 65 2.08 -0.92 -10.05
CA TYR A 65 1.17 0.12 -10.54
C TYR A 65 0.94 1.23 -9.50
N GLY A 66 1.68 1.24 -8.39
CA GLY A 66 1.52 2.21 -7.31
C GLY A 66 0.28 1.98 -6.45
N GLU A 67 -0.45 0.88 -6.67
CA GLU A 67 -1.71 0.58 -5.99
C GLU A 67 -1.47 -0.25 -4.73
N VAL A 68 -2.28 -0.04 -3.70
CA VAL A 68 -2.24 -0.79 -2.44
C VAL A 68 -3.64 -1.08 -1.92
N ASP A 69 -3.84 -2.32 -1.47
CA ASP A 69 -4.98 -2.72 -0.64
C ASP A 69 -4.60 -2.57 0.83
N LEU A 70 -5.27 -1.67 1.54
CA LEU A 70 -4.98 -1.38 2.95
C LEU A 70 -5.69 -2.39 3.85
N TRP A 71 -5.02 -2.73 4.96
CA TRP A 71 -5.54 -3.67 5.94
C TRP A 71 -5.15 -3.26 7.37
N THR A 72 -5.89 -3.76 8.36
CA THR A 72 -5.77 -3.34 9.77
C THR A 72 -5.21 -4.44 10.67
N TYR A 73 -5.70 -5.68 10.55
CA TYR A 73 -5.20 -6.81 11.36
C TYR A 73 -4.45 -7.84 10.52
N GLU A 74 -5.01 -8.22 9.38
CA GLU A 74 -4.46 -9.23 8.48
C GLU A 74 -4.59 -8.78 7.03
N PRO A 75 -3.65 -9.13 6.14
CA PRO A 75 -3.72 -8.74 4.74
C PRO A 75 -5.09 -9.02 4.10
N GLY A 76 -5.72 -7.97 3.58
CA GLY A 76 -7.01 -8.04 2.89
C GLY A 76 -8.25 -7.89 3.80
N ASP A 77 -8.11 -7.73 5.11
CA ASP A 77 -9.24 -7.57 6.02
C ASP A 77 -9.90 -6.18 5.98
N GLY A 78 -9.28 -5.23 5.27
CA GLY A 78 -9.77 -3.88 5.08
C GLY A 78 -9.44 -2.96 6.25
N VAL A 79 -10.08 -1.79 6.26
CA VAL A 79 -9.80 -0.70 7.18
C VAL A 79 -11.04 -0.37 8.00
N ILE A 80 -10.85 -0.10 9.30
CA ILE A 80 -11.95 0.36 10.17
C ILE A 80 -12.42 1.75 9.69
N PRO A 81 -13.72 2.01 9.51
CA PRO A 81 -14.19 3.36 9.17
C PRO A 81 -13.71 4.42 10.17
N GLY A 82 -13.31 5.59 9.67
CA GLY A 82 -12.77 6.68 10.49
C GLY A 82 -11.91 7.67 9.71
N SER A 83 -11.46 8.72 10.40
CA SER A 83 -10.51 9.70 9.87
C SER A 83 -9.08 9.31 10.20
N TYR A 84 -8.16 9.48 9.25
CA TYR A 84 -6.77 9.08 9.38
C TYR A 84 -5.83 10.17 8.88
N SER A 85 -4.70 10.30 9.56
CA SER A 85 -3.51 10.94 9.02
C SER A 85 -2.67 9.92 8.26
N VAL A 86 -2.11 10.30 7.12
CA VAL A 86 -1.43 9.38 6.20
C VAL A 86 0.06 9.65 6.15
N ALA A 87 0.86 8.60 6.28
CA ALA A 87 2.30 8.64 5.99
C ALA A 87 2.63 7.68 4.86
N ILE A 88 3.48 8.11 3.94
CA ILE A 88 3.95 7.33 2.80
C ILE A 88 5.47 7.36 2.83
N ARG A 89 6.09 6.19 2.88
CA ARG A 89 7.55 6.05 2.95
C ARG A 89 8.04 5.06 1.89
N LYS A 90 9.11 5.43 1.22
CA LYS A 90 9.92 4.53 0.38
C LYS A 90 11.38 4.83 0.65
N LEU A 91 12.09 3.83 1.14
CA LEU A 91 13.50 3.91 1.50
C LEU A 91 14.29 2.99 0.59
N GLU A 92 15.52 3.38 0.28
CA GLU A 92 16.48 2.49 -0.36
C GLU A 92 16.79 1.31 0.58
N VAL A 93 16.54 0.10 0.11
CA VAL A 93 16.84 -1.13 0.85
C VAL A 93 18.17 -1.66 0.32
N LEU A 94 19.14 -1.80 1.22
CA LEU A 94 20.43 -2.41 0.92
C LEU A 94 20.39 -3.87 1.36
N MET A 95 20.70 -4.78 0.44
CA MET A 95 20.73 -6.23 0.69
C MET A 95 22.12 -6.78 0.41
N LEU A 96 22.53 -7.75 1.21
CA LEU A 96 23.72 -8.54 0.93
C LEU A 96 23.41 -9.58 -0.15
N PRO A 97 24.38 -9.91 -1.02
CA PRO A 97 24.21 -11.01 -1.96
C PRO A 97 24.08 -12.33 -1.19
N ASN A 98 23.41 -13.31 -1.79
CA ASN A 98 23.37 -14.66 -1.26
C ASN A 98 24.81 -15.22 -1.20
N PRO A 99 25.34 -15.62 -0.02
CA PRO A 99 26.70 -16.11 0.10
C PRO A 99 26.97 -17.39 -0.70
N GLU A 100 25.94 -18.11 -1.14
CA GLU A 100 26.08 -19.29 -2.01
C GLU A 100 26.22 -18.93 -3.50
N GLU A 101 25.89 -17.69 -3.88
CA GLU A 101 25.89 -17.22 -5.28
C GLU A 101 27.13 -16.39 -5.65
N VAL A 102 27.95 -16.02 -4.67
CA VAL A 102 29.15 -15.17 -4.85
C VAL A 102 30.38 -15.77 -4.15
N THR A 103 31.58 -15.33 -4.51
CA THR A 103 32.78 -15.80 -3.81
C THR A 103 32.89 -15.19 -2.40
N PRO A 104 33.64 -15.82 -1.48
CA PRO A 104 33.90 -15.25 -0.16
C PRO A 104 34.51 -13.83 -0.21
N GLU A 105 35.41 -13.58 -1.17
CA GLU A 105 36.03 -12.25 -1.36
C GLU A 105 35.01 -11.20 -1.81
N GLU A 106 34.14 -11.56 -2.75
CA GLU A 106 33.08 -10.67 -3.23
C GLU A 106 32.08 -10.36 -2.11
N TYR A 107 31.62 -11.39 -1.38
CA TYR A 107 30.74 -11.22 -0.24
C TYR A 107 31.36 -10.29 0.82
N ALA A 108 32.64 -10.49 1.16
CA ALA A 108 33.35 -9.65 2.11
C ALA A 108 33.43 -8.18 1.65
N ARG A 109 33.70 -7.94 0.37
CA ARG A 109 33.73 -6.60 -0.22
C ARG A 109 32.36 -5.92 -0.14
N VAL A 110 31.31 -6.58 -0.61
CA VAL A 110 29.94 -6.01 -0.61
C VAL A 110 29.45 -5.80 0.82
N SER A 111 29.76 -6.72 1.75
CA SER A 111 29.42 -6.56 3.17
C SER A 111 30.06 -5.32 3.78
N GLN A 112 31.32 -5.03 3.49
CA GLN A 112 31.97 -3.79 3.95
C GLN A 112 31.31 -2.53 3.37
N GLU A 113 30.94 -2.56 2.08
CA GLU A 113 30.25 -1.46 1.42
C GLU A 113 28.85 -1.20 2.01
N VAL A 114 28.06 -2.25 2.19
CA VAL A 114 26.73 -2.18 2.81
C VAL A 114 26.84 -1.70 4.27
N ASN A 115 27.77 -2.24 5.06
CA ASN A 115 27.98 -1.79 6.45
C ASN A 115 28.35 -0.31 6.54
N ARG A 116 29.19 0.19 5.61
CA ARG A 116 29.52 1.61 5.54
C ARG A 116 28.31 2.46 5.16
N ALA A 117 27.46 1.98 4.26
CA ALA A 117 26.25 2.68 3.84
C ALA A 117 25.20 2.72 4.96
N LEU A 118 25.01 1.61 5.69
CA LEU A 118 24.09 1.50 6.84
C LEU A 118 24.49 2.37 8.04
N ALA A 119 25.74 2.86 8.10
CA ALA A 119 26.16 3.84 9.10
C ALA A 119 25.54 5.23 8.88
N LYS A 120 24.87 5.46 7.74
CA LYS A 120 24.14 6.69 7.42
C LYS A 120 22.63 6.43 7.49
N PRO A 121 21.80 7.48 7.70
CA PRO A 121 20.36 7.34 7.52
C PRO A 121 20.02 6.81 6.12
N PRO A 122 19.01 5.94 5.99
CA PRO A 122 18.62 5.39 4.70
C PRO A 122 18.18 6.50 3.75
N LYS A 123 18.51 6.34 2.46
CA LYS A 123 18.09 7.27 1.43
C LYS A 123 16.58 7.18 1.23
N HIS A 124 15.90 8.32 1.26
CA HIS A 124 14.51 8.40 0.85
C HIS A 124 14.41 8.39 -0.67
N LEU A 125 13.51 7.57 -1.21
CA LEU A 125 13.26 7.48 -2.65
C LEU A 125 12.02 8.28 -3.09
N ILE A 126 11.38 8.96 -2.14
CA ILE A 126 10.27 9.90 -2.31
C ILE A 126 10.49 11.11 -1.40
N PRO A 127 9.80 12.24 -1.59
CA PRO A 127 9.97 13.44 -0.76
C PRO A 127 9.78 13.14 0.73
N LYS A 128 10.75 13.57 1.55
CA LYS A 128 10.83 13.19 2.97
C LYS A 128 9.63 13.66 3.80
N LYS A 129 8.95 14.74 3.38
CA LYS A 129 7.79 15.30 4.07
C LYS A 129 6.66 14.27 4.23
N TYR A 130 6.49 13.36 3.28
CA TYR A 130 5.44 12.34 3.33
C TYR A 130 5.72 11.19 4.31
N ALA A 131 6.97 11.02 4.77
CA ALA A 131 7.36 9.90 5.63
C ALA A 131 6.85 10.01 7.09
N SER A 132 6.15 11.08 7.44
CA SER A 132 5.63 11.35 8.78
C SER A 132 4.28 12.04 8.69
N THR A 133 3.31 11.61 9.50
CA THR A 133 1.96 12.23 9.55
C THR A 133 1.98 13.69 9.97
N LYS A 134 3.01 14.10 10.73
CA LYS A 134 3.17 15.48 11.16
C LYS A 134 3.58 16.44 10.03
N THR A 135 4.10 15.90 8.92
CA THR A 135 4.70 16.68 7.83
C THR A 135 4.11 16.36 6.47
N SER A 136 3.34 15.27 6.36
CA SER A 136 2.71 14.88 5.10
C SER A 136 1.51 15.76 4.76
N GLU A 137 0.80 16.25 5.79
CA GLU A 137 -0.47 16.97 5.68
C GLU A 137 -1.56 16.18 4.93
N LEU A 138 -1.33 14.89 4.69
CA LEU A 138 -2.25 13.99 4.02
C LEU A 138 -3.26 13.44 5.04
N THR A 139 -4.54 13.59 4.71
CA THR A 139 -5.65 13.04 5.50
C THR A 139 -6.63 12.33 4.60
N VAL A 140 -7.30 11.31 5.14
CA VAL A 140 -8.37 10.58 4.44
C VAL A 140 -9.47 10.22 5.42
N GLU A 141 -10.65 9.99 4.87
CA GLU A 141 -11.80 9.45 5.60
C GLU A 141 -12.22 8.13 4.95
N VAL A 142 -12.24 7.07 5.74
CA VAL A 142 -12.74 5.76 5.34
C VAL A 142 -14.19 5.65 5.79
N VAL A 143 -15.11 5.48 4.85
CA VAL A 143 -16.55 5.50 5.09
C VAL A 143 -17.15 4.12 4.89
N ASP A 144 -18.05 3.73 5.79
CA ASP A 144 -18.82 2.49 5.63
C ASP A 144 -19.77 2.58 4.43
N GLY A 145 -19.58 1.69 3.45
CA GLY A 145 -20.32 1.72 2.18
C GLY A 145 -19.81 2.75 1.15
N GLY A 146 -18.71 3.45 1.44
CA GLY A 146 -18.03 4.33 0.47
C GLY A 146 -17.12 3.56 -0.50
N GLU A 147 -16.69 4.22 -1.59
CA GLU A 147 -15.73 3.64 -2.53
C GLU A 147 -14.34 3.46 -1.89
N ASN A 148 -13.92 4.40 -1.03
CA ASN A 148 -12.65 4.37 -0.28
C ASN A 148 -11.43 4.12 -1.17
N VAL A 149 -11.37 4.78 -2.34
CA VAL A 149 -10.23 4.77 -3.25
C VAL A 149 -9.54 6.14 -3.18
N PHE A 150 -8.30 6.16 -2.68
CA PHE A 150 -7.54 7.39 -2.47
C PHE A 150 -6.38 7.51 -3.47
N THR A 151 -6.09 8.71 -3.97
CA THR A 151 -4.93 8.97 -4.82
C THR A 151 -4.03 9.99 -4.13
N PHE A 152 -2.74 9.66 -4.01
CA PHE A 152 -1.72 10.53 -3.44
C PHE A 152 -0.68 10.86 -4.51
N GLU A 153 -0.67 12.10 -4.98
CA GLU A 153 0.40 12.63 -5.82
C GLU A 153 1.46 13.27 -4.91
N LEU A 154 2.68 12.76 -4.98
CA LEU A 154 3.79 13.22 -4.16
C LEU A 154 4.55 14.33 -4.89
N GLU A 155 4.56 15.52 -4.29
CA GLU A 155 5.30 16.68 -4.77
C GLU A 155 6.60 16.86 -3.99
N ASP A 156 7.64 17.39 -4.63
CA ASP A 156 8.93 17.68 -3.98
C ASP A 156 8.84 18.64 -2.77
#